data_AF-S0EZE6-F1
#
_entry.id   AF-S0EZE6-F1
#
_cell.length_a   1.000
_cell.length_b   1.000
_cell.length_c   1.000
_cell.angle_alpha   90.00
_cell.angle_beta   90.00
_cell.angle_gamma   90.00
#
_symmetry.space_group_name_H-M   'P 1'
#
loop_
_entity.id
_entity.type
_entity.pdbx_description
1 polymer ?
#
loop_
_entity_poly.entity_id
_entity_poly.type
_entity_poly.pdbx_seq_one_letter_code
_entity_poly.pdbx_strand_id
1 'polypeptide(L)'
;MMMTLLALGARAQTIILDDTFNRGPTTVGSGANSTTGIGNGWIDTTGNIWSIPTVGQLNASAGGLGNPCYWAGSGGQMQTEECAVTFVCSSSANRDVAAVVKLQDAKDYYCAFVDSGTLYVQKVINGTFMNLVAVPAFSLSVGQTATIVLYANTSGGSTTLIAYSFVGTLGAPSGTIYTATTVNSAPNLQNAGYCGITSFLNSAINYVTEAKIWNGLYIPGNVLTSGAVALTAANTTTITAAVGAPMGGTSPYTYAWYYSTAANVTPNVLIGGQTTATLTWNPPTSGHYYVRCVVTDSTGHNVSSNTVLVATNGGSLVIGFIGDSITQYGDSLGNAPPYYECQIVQYVGNFYKVSLVNEGIPGSKTSDWVPTNSNNYFNNALAAFQGAGVSVVSIMLGTNDAYGGMPQATYQSNLQAIVNGLVANGFKVILNSPPYILNTNYASANALLESAYPKAIAAVVASNPKMVYQGALYDYRYFAQHVDEMKDQFHPNDAGIQSYAKMWAQAFIQSFLGPGKSPLEGGPVH
;
A
#
# COMPACT_ATOMS: atom_id res chain seq x y z
N MET A 1 -54.53 13.47 -2.95
CA MET A 1 -53.90 14.66 -3.53
C MET A 1 -52.45 14.64 -3.08
N MET A 2 -51.53 14.37 -4.03
CA MET A 2 -50.07 14.68 -4.06
C MET A 2 -49.18 14.26 -2.87
N MET A 3 -47.98 13.71 -3.02
CA MET A 3 -47.16 13.29 -4.15
C MET A 3 -45.97 12.51 -3.56
N THR A 4 -45.49 11.51 -4.29
CA THR A 4 -44.26 10.74 -4.08
C THR A 4 -43.03 11.65 -4.08
N LEU A 5 -42.02 11.36 -3.24
CA LEU A 5 -40.63 11.53 -3.65
C LEU A 5 -39.70 10.54 -2.92
N LEU A 6 -39.40 9.44 -3.61
CA LEU A 6 -38.15 8.71 -3.45
C LEU A 6 -37.01 9.68 -3.79
N ALA A 7 -36.18 10.04 -2.82
CA ALA A 7 -34.84 10.51 -3.09
C ALA A 7 -33.88 9.40 -2.70
N LEU A 8 -33.49 8.58 -3.67
CA LEU A 8 -32.19 7.93 -3.63
C LEU A 8 -31.17 9.06 -3.48
N GLY A 9 -30.63 9.24 -2.29
CA GLY A 9 -29.36 9.94 -2.12
C GLY A 9 -28.29 9.06 -2.75
N ALA A 10 -28.09 9.20 -4.06
CA ALA A 10 -26.85 8.78 -4.68
C ALA A 10 -25.74 9.47 -3.89
N ARG A 11 -25.05 8.72 -3.02
CA ARG A 11 -23.78 9.17 -2.47
C ARG A 11 -22.93 9.52 -3.70
N ALA A 12 -22.53 10.78 -3.83
CA ALA A 12 -21.53 11.17 -4.80
C ALA A 12 -20.29 10.33 -4.50
N GLN A 13 -20.14 9.24 -5.24
CA GLN A 13 -19.00 8.38 -5.15
C GLN A 13 -17.84 9.23 -5.68
N THR A 14 -16.81 9.43 -4.86
CA THR A 14 -15.54 9.99 -5.33
C THR A 14 -14.97 9.00 -6.33
N ILE A 15 -15.33 9.16 -7.59
CA ILE A 15 -14.75 8.40 -8.69
C ILE A 15 -13.42 9.09 -8.97
N ILE A 16 -12.34 8.40 -8.66
CA ILE A 16 -11.00 8.77 -9.09
C ILE A 16 -10.78 8.05 -10.40
N LEU A 17 -10.53 8.81 -11.47
CA LEU A 17 -10.10 8.26 -12.75
C LEU A 17 -8.65 8.65 -12.95
N ASP A 18 -7.82 7.64 -13.19
CA ASP A 18 -6.37 7.79 -13.39
C ASP A 18 -6.00 7.03 -14.67
N ASP A 19 -5.57 7.75 -15.71
CA ASP A 19 -4.97 7.16 -16.92
C ASP A 19 -3.51 7.59 -17.00
N THR A 20 -2.62 6.64 -16.79
CA THR A 20 -1.16 6.84 -16.87
C THR A 20 -0.62 6.60 -18.29
N PHE A 21 -1.50 6.38 -19.28
CA PHE A 21 -1.18 6.17 -20.69
C PHE A 21 -0.17 5.03 -20.96
N ASN A 22 0.11 4.18 -19.97
CA ASN A 22 1.13 3.13 -20.00
C ASN A 22 0.55 1.84 -20.59
N ARG A 23 0.41 1.80 -21.90
CA ARG A 23 -0.04 0.63 -22.67
C ARG A 23 1.10 0.15 -23.62
N GLY A 24 0.95 -0.99 -24.30
CA GLY A 24 1.88 -1.42 -25.36
C GLY A 24 1.55 -0.77 -26.72
N PRO A 25 2.51 -0.55 -27.63
CA PRO A 25 2.23 0.07 -28.93
C PRO A 25 1.20 -0.76 -29.69
N THR A 26 -0.02 -0.25 -29.82
CA THR A 26 -1.03 -0.87 -30.68
C THR A 26 -0.63 -0.62 -32.12
N THR A 27 -0.65 -1.66 -32.95
CA THR A 27 -0.33 -1.59 -34.38
C THR A 27 -1.10 -0.44 -35.03
N VAL A 28 -0.36 0.58 -35.48
CA VAL A 28 -0.90 1.70 -36.24
C VAL A 28 -1.39 1.12 -37.57
N GLY A 29 -2.70 1.05 -37.75
CA GLY A 29 -3.32 0.45 -38.93
C GLY A 29 -4.62 1.15 -39.27
N SER A 30 -4.58 1.94 -40.33
CA SER A 30 -5.62 2.80 -40.92
C SER A 30 -5.94 4.07 -40.13
N GLY A 31 -5.87 5.20 -40.84
CA GLY A 31 -5.87 6.55 -40.30
C GLY A 31 -7.13 6.98 -39.56
N ALA A 32 -7.29 8.29 -39.42
CA ALA A 32 -8.23 8.99 -38.55
C ALA A 32 -9.74 8.73 -38.72
N ASN A 33 -10.16 7.62 -39.35
CA ASN A 33 -11.55 7.16 -39.51
C ASN A 33 -11.76 5.68 -39.11
N SER A 34 -10.83 5.03 -38.42
CA SER A 34 -11.00 3.65 -37.94
C SER A 34 -11.77 3.61 -36.62
N THR A 35 -13.03 3.20 -36.65
CA THR A 35 -13.91 2.99 -35.47
C THR A 35 -13.70 1.63 -34.79
N THR A 36 -12.63 0.89 -35.10
CA THR A 36 -12.46 -0.51 -34.65
C THR A 36 -11.16 -0.79 -33.88
N GLY A 37 -10.41 0.23 -33.46
CA GLY A 37 -9.35 0.08 -32.46
C GLY A 37 -9.93 0.08 -31.05
N ILE A 38 -9.63 -0.96 -30.25
CA ILE A 38 -10.07 -1.10 -28.85
C ILE A 38 -9.74 0.18 -28.06
N GLY A 39 -10.79 0.79 -27.51
CA GLY A 39 -10.80 2.16 -26.99
C GLY A 39 -10.00 2.38 -25.71
N ASN A 40 -9.42 3.57 -25.58
CA ASN A 40 -8.75 4.08 -24.39
C ASN A 40 -9.68 4.96 -23.53
N GLY A 41 -11.00 4.87 -23.71
CA GLY A 41 -11.98 5.63 -22.92
C GLY A 41 -12.09 7.12 -23.23
N TRP A 42 -11.24 7.71 -24.06
CA TRP A 42 -11.31 9.13 -24.43
C TRP A 42 -12.19 9.35 -25.66
N ILE A 43 -13.14 10.29 -25.58
CA ILE A 43 -14.06 10.64 -26.66
C ILE A 43 -14.16 12.16 -26.84
N ASP A 44 -14.39 12.62 -28.08
CA ASP A 44 -14.73 14.02 -28.33
C ASP A 44 -16.22 14.31 -28.08
N THR A 45 -16.57 15.59 -28.19
CA THR A 45 -17.95 16.08 -28.02
C THR A 45 -18.91 15.61 -29.12
N THR A 46 -18.41 14.95 -30.16
CA THR A 46 -19.19 14.31 -31.23
C THR A 46 -19.24 12.78 -31.11
N GLY A 47 -18.60 12.21 -30.08
CA GLY A 47 -18.56 10.77 -29.83
C GLY A 47 -17.46 10.00 -30.55
N ASN A 48 -16.53 10.67 -31.24
CA ASN A 48 -15.40 9.99 -31.86
C ASN A 48 -14.34 9.63 -30.81
N ILE A 49 -13.75 8.44 -30.95
CA ILE A 49 -12.71 7.93 -30.04
C ILE A 49 -11.38 8.63 -30.33
N TRP A 50 -10.75 9.17 -29.28
CA TRP A 50 -9.43 9.78 -29.34
C TRP A 50 -8.32 8.76 -29.11
N SER A 51 -7.51 8.48 -30.13
CA SER A 51 -6.34 7.63 -29.94
C SER A 51 -5.19 8.39 -29.30
N ILE A 52 -4.81 8.00 -28.08
CA ILE A 52 -3.62 8.51 -27.38
C ILE A 52 -2.65 7.35 -27.25
N PRO A 53 -1.63 7.20 -28.11
CA PRO A 53 -0.69 6.09 -28.08
C PRO A 53 0.28 6.21 -26.90
N THR A 54 0.99 5.12 -26.67
CA THR A 54 1.75 4.78 -25.45
C THR A 54 2.96 5.64 -25.18
N VAL A 55 3.34 6.45 -26.16
CA VAL A 55 4.22 7.59 -26.00
C VAL A 55 3.84 8.63 -27.06
N GLY A 56 3.21 9.73 -26.65
CA GLY A 56 3.53 11.03 -27.25
C GLY A 56 2.66 11.65 -28.33
N GLN A 57 1.47 11.17 -28.70
CA GLN A 57 0.68 11.92 -29.71
C GLN A 57 -0.80 12.02 -29.38
N LEU A 58 -1.21 13.18 -28.84
CA LEU A 58 -2.59 13.65 -29.00
C LEU A 58 -2.83 14.00 -30.48
N ASN A 59 -3.25 13.02 -31.28
CA ASN A 59 -3.61 13.23 -32.68
C ASN A 59 -5.10 13.58 -32.78
N ALA A 60 -5.42 14.88 -32.83
CA ALA A 60 -6.76 15.33 -33.18
C ALA A 60 -7.09 14.85 -34.61
N SER A 61 -8.08 13.97 -34.76
CA SER A 61 -8.62 13.62 -36.07
C SER A 61 -9.12 14.90 -36.77
N ALA A 62 -8.45 15.27 -37.86
CA ALA A 62 -8.77 16.33 -38.82
C ALA A 62 -9.88 17.33 -38.42
N GLY A 63 -9.47 18.51 -37.93
CA GLY A 63 -10.30 19.72 -37.98
C GLY A 63 -10.47 20.47 -36.66
N GLY A 64 -9.42 21.17 -36.23
CA GLY A 64 -9.57 22.31 -35.31
C GLY A 64 -8.53 22.38 -34.19
N LEU A 65 -7.86 23.52 -34.09
CA LEU A 65 -7.28 23.98 -32.82
C LEU A 65 -8.40 24.01 -31.76
N GLY A 66 -8.19 23.43 -30.57
CA GLY A 66 -9.14 23.58 -29.46
C GLY A 66 -10.36 22.65 -29.51
N ASN A 67 -10.20 21.42 -30.01
CA ASN A 67 -11.19 20.35 -29.80
C ASN A 67 -10.86 19.58 -28.52
N PRO A 68 -11.53 19.85 -27.39
CA PRO A 68 -11.35 19.10 -26.15
C PRO A 68 -11.94 17.69 -26.28
N CYS A 69 -11.30 16.73 -25.62
CA CYS A 69 -11.83 15.39 -25.39
C CYS A 69 -12.04 15.16 -23.91
N TYR A 70 -12.96 14.26 -23.56
CA TYR A 70 -13.25 13.87 -22.19
C TYR A 70 -13.19 12.34 -22.07
N TRP A 71 -12.93 11.87 -20.85
CA TRP A 71 -13.00 10.45 -20.56
C TRP A 71 -14.47 10.04 -20.42
N ALA A 72 -14.91 8.99 -21.11
CA ALA A 72 -16.30 8.51 -21.09
C ALA A 72 -16.79 8.15 -19.67
N GLY A 73 -15.87 7.79 -18.76
CA GLY A 73 -16.14 7.53 -17.35
C GLY A 73 -16.11 8.77 -16.42
N SER A 74 -15.77 9.98 -16.90
CA SER A 74 -15.65 11.23 -16.11
C SER A 74 -16.92 11.67 -15.39
N GLY A 75 -18.03 10.97 -15.61
CA GLY A 75 -19.31 11.24 -14.98
C GLY A 75 -20.04 12.39 -15.68
N GLY A 76 -21.35 12.24 -15.85
CA GLY A 76 -22.18 13.31 -16.41
C GLY A 76 -22.19 14.55 -15.52
N GLN A 77 -22.41 15.71 -16.13
CA GLN A 77 -22.64 17.04 -15.55
C GLN A 77 -22.57 17.10 -14.01
N MET A 78 -21.37 17.30 -13.42
CA MET A 78 -21.18 17.46 -11.95
C MET A 78 -20.96 18.91 -11.44
N GLN A 79 -21.45 19.28 -10.25
CA GLN A 79 -21.31 20.66 -9.76
C GLN A 79 -19.85 21.07 -9.47
N THR A 80 -19.03 20.14 -8.98
CA THR A 80 -17.59 20.31 -8.71
C THR A 80 -16.78 19.37 -9.58
N GLU A 81 -15.75 19.90 -10.23
CA GLU A 81 -15.00 19.22 -11.28
C GLU A 81 -13.53 19.58 -11.19
N GLU A 82 -12.64 18.59 -11.31
CA GLU A 82 -11.21 18.81 -11.37
C GLU A 82 -10.52 17.93 -12.40
N CYS A 83 -9.59 18.53 -13.14
CA CYS A 83 -8.72 17.85 -14.07
C CYS A 83 -7.27 18.24 -13.81
N ALA A 84 -6.41 17.23 -13.59
CA ALA A 84 -4.97 17.37 -13.60
C ALA A 84 -4.38 16.66 -14.82
N VAL A 85 -3.49 17.34 -15.52
CA VAL A 85 -2.81 16.80 -16.70
C VAL A 85 -1.31 16.97 -16.53
N THR A 86 -0.59 15.86 -16.58
CA THR A 86 0.87 15.82 -16.52
C THR A 86 1.44 15.58 -17.91
N PHE A 87 2.35 16.45 -18.36
CA PHE A 87 2.96 16.38 -19.68
C PHE A 87 4.47 16.65 -19.64
N VAL A 88 5.18 16.23 -20.68
CA VAL A 88 6.59 16.59 -20.89
C VAL A 88 6.65 17.80 -21.83
N CYS A 89 7.35 18.85 -21.40
CA CYS A 89 7.59 20.06 -22.17
C CYS A 89 8.29 19.73 -23.50
N SER A 90 7.58 19.88 -24.61
CA SER A 90 8.08 19.63 -25.97
C SER A 90 8.63 20.87 -26.65
N SER A 91 8.25 22.07 -26.21
CA SER A 91 8.65 23.34 -26.81
C SER A 91 8.81 24.45 -25.78
N SER A 92 9.56 25.50 -26.11
CA SER A 92 9.71 26.68 -25.24
C SER A 92 8.45 27.56 -25.16
N ALA A 93 7.45 27.33 -26.03
CA ALA A 93 6.19 28.07 -26.07
C ALA A 93 5.06 27.37 -25.29
N ASN A 94 5.14 26.06 -25.05
CA ASN A 94 4.31 25.26 -24.13
C ASN A 94 2.77 25.36 -24.21
N ARG A 95 2.19 25.92 -25.28
CA ARG A 95 0.73 25.87 -25.56
C ARG A 95 0.22 24.47 -25.91
N ASP A 96 0.91 23.43 -25.48
CA ASP A 96 0.84 22.11 -26.07
C ASP A 96 -0.35 21.31 -25.50
N VAL A 97 -0.65 21.48 -24.20
CA VAL A 97 -1.69 20.72 -23.47
C VAL A 97 -2.42 21.60 -22.46
N ALA A 98 -3.75 21.40 -22.34
CA ALA A 98 -4.60 22.04 -21.32
C ALA A 98 -5.39 21.01 -20.50
N ALA A 99 -5.55 21.30 -19.21
CA ALA A 99 -6.61 20.72 -18.39
C ALA A 99 -7.94 21.43 -18.72
N VAL A 100 -9.03 20.67 -18.86
CA VAL A 100 -10.37 21.17 -19.23
C VAL A 100 -11.40 20.76 -18.18
N VAL A 101 -12.26 21.70 -17.78
CA VAL A 101 -13.42 21.47 -16.90
C VAL A 101 -14.64 22.20 -17.47
N LYS A 102 -15.83 21.80 -17.03
CA LYS A 102 -17.15 22.24 -17.50
C LYS A 102 -17.31 22.15 -19.01
N LEU A 103 -16.71 21.13 -19.61
CA LEU A 103 -16.85 20.87 -21.03
C LEU A 103 -18.29 20.52 -21.34
N GLN A 104 -18.99 21.40 -22.07
CA GLN A 104 -20.32 21.12 -22.60
C GLN A 104 -20.23 20.64 -24.04
N ASP A 105 -19.46 21.37 -24.83
CA ASP A 105 -19.19 21.09 -26.23
C ASP A 105 -17.84 21.72 -26.66
N ALA A 106 -17.47 21.59 -27.94
CA ALA A 106 -16.23 22.16 -28.46
C ALA A 106 -16.17 23.71 -28.42
N LYS A 107 -17.25 24.38 -28.02
CA LYS A 107 -17.40 25.83 -28.03
C LYS A 107 -17.54 26.44 -26.64
N ASP A 108 -17.95 25.66 -25.64
CA ASP A 108 -18.23 26.11 -24.27
C ASP A 108 -17.49 25.23 -23.23
N TYR A 109 -16.38 25.74 -22.69
CA TYR A 109 -15.58 25.09 -21.65
C TYR A 109 -14.63 26.06 -20.91
N TYR A 110 -14.06 25.63 -19.78
CA TYR A 110 -12.89 26.28 -19.17
C TYR A 110 -11.64 25.46 -19.39
N CYS A 111 -10.51 26.13 -19.57
CA CYS A 111 -9.22 25.46 -19.68
C CYS A 111 -8.11 26.21 -18.96
N ALA A 112 -7.08 25.45 -18.55
CA ALA A 112 -5.85 26.00 -18.01
C ALA A 112 -4.68 25.38 -18.76
N PHE A 113 -3.74 26.22 -19.17
CA PHE A 113 -2.52 25.83 -19.89
C PHE A 113 -1.39 26.80 -19.57
N VAL A 114 -0.18 26.40 -19.92
CA VAL A 114 0.99 27.27 -19.85
C VAL A 114 1.30 27.77 -21.25
N ASP A 115 1.69 29.03 -21.39
CA ASP A 115 2.20 29.56 -22.64
C ASP A 115 3.35 30.50 -22.34
N SER A 116 4.51 30.26 -22.95
CA SER A 116 5.67 31.14 -22.88
C SER A 116 6.02 31.54 -21.44
N GLY A 117 5.94 30.57 -20.52
CA GLY A 117 6.22 30.72 -19.09
C GLY A 117 5.15 31.47 -18.27
N THR A 118 3.93 31.54 -18.78
CA THR A 118 2.77 32.12 -18.11
C THR A 118 1.67 31.07 -17.97
N LEU A 119 1.10 30.92 -16.77
CA LEU A 119 -0.10 30.10 -16.55
C LEU A 119 -1.33 30.91 -16.94
N TYR A 120 -2.09 30.41 -17.90
CA TYR A 120 -3.35 30.98 -18.35
C TYR A 120 -4.52 30.15 -17.83
N VAL A 121 -5.57 30.84 -17.38
CA VAL A 121 -6.91 30.27 -17.24
C VAL A 121 -7.80 31.00 -18.22
N GLN A 122 -8.47 30.25 -19.09
CA GLN A 122 -9.36 30.78 -20.09
C GLN A 122 -10.77 30.23 -19.91
N LYS A 123 -11.74 31.05 -20.31
CA LYS A 123 -13.07 30.56 -20.66
C LYS A 123 -13.26 30.63 -22.17
N VAL A 124 -13.89 29.63 -22.72
CA VAL A 124 -14.29 29.55 -24.12
C VAL A 124 -15.81 29.57 -24.15
N ILE A 125 -16.38 30.55 -24.83
CA ILE A 125 -17.83 30.66 -24.99
C ILE A 125 -18.14 30.85 -26.47
N ASN A 126 -19.01 30.00 -27.02
CA ASN A 126 -19.33 29.96 -28.45
C ASN A 126 -18.06 29.94 -29.34
N GLY A 127 -17.02 29.24 -28.90
CA GLY A 127 -15.72 29.13 -29.58
C GLY A 127 -14.82 30.37 -29.46
N THR A 128 -15.21 31.37 -28.68
CA THR A 128 -14.42 32.59 -28.43
C THR A 128 -13.68 32.49 -27.10
N PHE A 129 -12.36 32.67 -27.14
CA PHE A 129 -11.49 32.60 -25.96
C PHE A 129 -11.43 33.94 -25.21
N MET A 130 -11.48 33.86 -23.87
CA MET A 130 -11.24 35.00 -22.97
C MET A 130 -10.30 34.59 -21.84
N ASN A 131 -9.22 35.36 -21.64
CA ASN A 131 -8.32 35.20 -20.49
C ASN A 131 -9.01 35.66 -19.21
N LEU A 132 -9.09 34.76 -18.23
CA LEU A 132 -9.53 35.05 -16.86
C LEU A 132 -8.35 35.28 -15.93
N VAL A 133 -7.26 34.54 -16.16
CA VAL A 133 -6.01 34.62 -15.39
C VAL A 133 -4.84 34.55 -16.36
N ALA A 134 -3.81 35.34 -16.10
CA ALA A 134 -2.51 35.24 -16.73
C ALA A 134 -1.44 35.49 -15.66
N VAL A 135 -0.72 34.45 -15.25
CA VAL A 135 0.31 34.56 -14.22
C VAL A 135 1.70 34.30 -14.79
N PRO A 136 2.57 35.31 -14.86
CA PRO A 136 3.94 35.13 -15.32
C PRO A 136 4.81 34.41 -14.28
N ALA A 137 6.06 34.11 -14.66
CA ALA A 137 7.12 33.50 -13.82
C ALA A 137 7.06 31.98 -13.64
N PHE A 138 6.48 31.25 -14.58
CA PHE A 138 6.57 29.80 -14.63
C PHE A 138 7.71 29.38 -15.57
N SER A 139 8.80 28.85 -15.03
CA SER A 139 9.95 28.39 -15.82
C SER A 139 9.86 26.90 -16.12
N LEU A 140 9.71 26.54 -17.39
CA LEU A 140 9.81 25.17 -17.89
C LEU A 140 10.88 25.07 -18.97
N SER A 141 11.70 24.02 -18.88
CA SER A 141 12.68 23.66 -19.90
C SER A 141 12.18 22.48 -20.72
N VAL A 142 12.52 22.45 -22.01
CA VAL A 142 12.23 21.31 -22.89
C VAL A 142 12.76 20.02 -22.26
N GLY A 143 11.92 18.99 -22.20
CA GLY A 143 12.19 17.71 -21.56
C GLY A 143 11.79 17.63 -20.08
N GLN A 144 11.41 18.73 -19.43
CA GLN A 144 10.88 18.69 -18.06
C GLN A 144 9.41 18.24 -18.04
N THR A 145 9.06 17.44 -17.04
CA THR A 145 7.67 17.10 -16.75
C THR A 145 6.99 18.25 -15.99
N ALA A 146 5.75 18.55 -16.32
CA ALA A 146 4.92 19.54 -15.66
C ALA A 146 3.51 19.01 -15.47
N THR A 147 2.87 19.39 -14.36
CA THR A 147 1.44 19.14 -14.14
C THR A 147 0.69 20.46 -14.11
N ILE A 148 -0.43 20.52 -14.82
CA ILE A 148 -1.41 21.61 -14.73
C ILE A 148 -2.68 21.06 -14.13
N VAL A 149 -3.22 21.77 -13.16
CA VAL A 149 -4.48 21.42 -12.52
C VAL A 149 -5.47 22.55 -12.67
N LEU A 150 -6.70 22.19 -13.02
CA LEU A 150 -7.84 23.10 -13.09
C LEU A 150 -9.02 22.51 -12.33
N TYR A 151 -9.52 23.29 -11.38
CA TYR A 151 -10.69 23.02 -10.58
C TYR A 151 -11.80 24.03 -10.90
N ALA A 152 -13.04 23.56 -10.97
CA ALA A 152 -14.24 24.37 -11.06
C ALA A 152 -15.26 24.01 -9.96
N ASN A 153 -15.77 25.03 -9.30
CA ASN A 153 -16.94 24.94 -8.43
C ASN A 153 -18.04 25.87 -8.92
N THR A 154 -19.19 25.32 -9.28
CA THR A 154 -20.35 26.11 -9.70
C THR A 154 -21.39 26.16 -8.59
N SER A 155 -21.65 27.37 -8.08
CA SER A 155 -22.65 27.63 -7.04
C SER A 155 -23.45 28.89 -7.38
N GLY A 156 -24.78 28.79 -7.36
CA GLY A 156 -25.66 29.97 -7.49
C GLY A 156 -25.47 30.77 -8.79
N GLY A 157 -25.18 30.10 -9.91
CA GLY A 157 -24.97 30.75 -11.22
C GLY A 157 -23.57 31.37 -11.41
N SER A 158 -22.67 31.22 -10.43
CA SER A 158 -21.26 31.64 -10.52
C SER A 158 -20.34 30.43 -10.54
N THR A 159 -19.23 30.52 -11.26
CA THR A 159 -18.21 29.47 -11.28
C THR A 159 -16.89 30.01 -10.75
N THR A 160 -16.41 29.42 -9.67
CA THR A 160 -15.09 29.69 -9.11
C THR A 160 -14.10 28.72 -9.73
N LEU A 161 -12.98 29.24 -10.25
CA LEU A 161 -11.90 28.47 -10.84
C LEU A 161 -10.66 28.57 -9.98
N ILE A 162 -10.00 27.43 -9.75
CA ILE A 162 -8.68 27.38 -9.11
C ILE A 162 -7.77 26.68 -10.09
N ALA A 163 -6.62 27.29 -10.37
CA ALA A 163 -5.61 26.70 -11.24
C ALA A 163 -4.23 26.79 -10.60
N TYR A 164 -3.45 25.74 -10.76
CA TYR A 164 -2.08 25.69 -10.28
C TYR A 164 -1.25 24.79 -11.18
N SER A 165 0.05 25.07 -11.24
CA SER A 165 1.02 24.28 -12.00
C SER A 165 2.28 24.02 -11.19
N PHE A 166 2.94 22.90 -11.43
CA PHE A 166 4.24 22.57 -10.83
C PHE A 166 5.09 21.73 -11.78
N VAL A 167 6.41 21.72 -11.56
CA VAL A 167 7.39 20.92 -12.31
C VAL A 167 7.56 19.57 -11.60
N GLY A 168 7.41 18.45 -12.32
CA GLY A 168 7.50 17.09 -11.80
C GLY A 168 6.21 16.25 -11.98
N THR A 169 6.21 15.02 -11.45
CA THR A 169 5.00 14.18 -11.25
C THR A 169 4.26 14.58 -9.96
N LEU A 170 3.00 14.16 -9.78
CA LEU A 170 2.15 14.45 -8.61
C LEU A 170 2.79 13.99 -7.27
N GLY A 171 3.68 14.82 -6.74
CA GLY A 171 4.31 14.70 -5.43
C GLY A 171 4.63 16.11 -4.92
N ALA A 172 4.07 16.46 -3.74
CA ALA A 172 4.24 17.70 -2.97
C ALA A 172 4.53 18.99 -3.80
N PRO A 173 3.52 19.86 -4.05
CA PRO A 173 3.73 21.04 -4.88
C PRO A 173 4.74 22.00 -4.24
N SER A 174 5.78 22.34 -5.00
CA SER A 174 6.61 23.54 -4.80
C SER A 174 6.08 24.76 -5.58
N GLY A 175 4.89 24.63 -6.19
CA GLY A 175 4.29 25.63 -7.08
C GLY A 175 3.32 26.61 -6.39
N THR A 176 3.16 27.79 -6.99
CA THR A 176 2.23 28.84 -6.54
C THR A 176 0.78 28.51 -6.94
N ILE A 177 -0.15 28.62 -5.98
CA ILE A 177 -1.59 28.40 -6.19
C ILE A 177 -2.25 29.71 -6.65
N TYR A 178 -3.13 29.66 -7.66
CA TYR A 178 -3.90 30.81 -8.13
C TYR A 178 -5.41 30.56 -8.15
N THR A 179 -6.18 31.58 -7.79
CA THR A 179 -7.65 31.51 -7.70
C THR A 179 -8.27 32.64 -8.51
N ALA A 180 -9.29 32.34 -9.31
CA ALA A 180 -10.09 33.33 -10.02
C ALA A 180 -11.58 32.99 -9.96
N THR A 181 -12.41 34.00 -9.73
CA THR A 181 -13.87 33.84 -9.72
C THR A 181 -14.43 34.51 -10.96
N THR A 182 -15.23 33.79 -11.74
CA THR A 182 -15.94 34.35 -12.90
C THR A 182 -17.45 34.16 -12.73
N VAL A 183 -18.19 35.25 -12.90
CA VAL A 183 -19.63 35.20 -13.13
C VAL A 183 -19.83 34.99 -14.62
N ASN A 184 -20.34 33.82 -15.01
CA ASN A 184 -20.63 33.54 -16.40
C ASN A 184 -22.10 33.84 -16.71
N SER A 185 -22.33 34.74 -17.66
CA SER A 185 -23.66 35.09 -18.17
C SER A 185 -24.16 34.11 -19.26
N ALA A 186 -23.31 33.18 -19.72
CA ALA A 186 -23.72 32.14 -20.68
C ALA A 186 -24.41 30.98 -19.95
N PRO A 187 -25.65 30.60 -20.32
CA PRO A 187 -26.40 29.52 -19.67
C PRO A 187 -25.65 28.18 -19.67
N ASN A 188 -24.79 27.96 -20.68
CA ASN A 188 -24.13 26.68 -20.91
C ASN A 188 -23.05 26.37 -19.88
N LEU A 189 -22.33 27.39 -19.36
CA LEU A 189 -21.27 27.20 -18.34
C LEU A 189 -21.75 27.39 -16.89
N GLN A 190 -23.05 27.68 -16.70
CA GLN A 190 -23.71 27.68 -15.39
C GLN A 190 -24.17 26.28 -14.98
N ASN A 191 -24.32 25.39 -15.97
CA ASN A 191 -24.61 23.99 -15.73
C ASN A 191 -23.32 23.20 -15.61
N ALA A 192 -23.43 22.10 -14.92
CA ALA A 192 -22.36 21.15 -14.72
C ALA A 192 -21.95 20.48 -16.04
N GLY A 193 -20.69 20.04 -16.20
CA GLY A 193 -20.13 19.56 -17.48
C GLY A 193 -19.13 18.42 -17.31
N TYR A 194 -18.36 18.12 -18.36
CA TYR A 194 -17.34 17.09 -18.36
C TYR A 194 -15.94 17.64 -18.04
N CYS A 195 -15.06 16.76 -17.58
CA CYS A 195 -13.63 17.04 -17.42
C CYS A 195 -12.83 16.35 -18.52
N GLY A 196 -11.74 16.98 -18.94
CA GLY A 196 -10.97 16.45 -20.04
C GLY A 196 -9.67 17.17 -20.35
N ILE A 197 -9.18 16.96 -21.56
CA ILE A 197 -7.88 17.46 -22.03
C ILE A 197 -8.08 18.08 -23.41
N THR A 198 -7.27 19.08 -23.75
CA THR A 198 -7.16 19.56 -25.14
C THR A 198 -5.72 19.85 -25.51
N SER A 199 -5.42 19.79 -26.81
CA SER A 199 -4.17 20.25 -27.39
C SER A 199 -4.42 21.44 -28.32
N PHE A 200 -3.54 22.44 -28.31
CA PHE A 200 -3.71 23.66 -29.11
C PHE A 200 -2.81 23.76 -30.33
N LEU A 201 -2.06 22.72 -30.73
CA LEU A 201 -1.20 22.76 -31.93
C LEU A 201 -1.31 21.46 -32.73
N ASN A 202 -1.46 21.59 -34.07
CA ASN A 202 -1.62 20.46 -35.00
C ASN A 202 -0.31 19.71 -35.35
N SER A 203 0.82 20.24 -34.91
CA SER A 203 2.16 19.86 -35.39
C SER A 203 3.17 19.60 -34.26
N ALA A 204 2.75 19.76 -33.00
CA ALA A 204 3.55 19.41 -31.84
C ALA A 204 3.21 17.98 -31.37
N ILE A 205 4.23 17.15 -31.24
CA ILE A 205 4.14 15.84 -30.58
C ILE A 205 3.93 16.11 -29.09
N ASN A 206 2.68 16.09 -28.63
CA ASN A 206 2.34 16.42 -27.25
C ASN A 206 2.41 15.17 -26.37
N TYR A 207 3.35 15.15 -25.41
CA TYR A 207 3.58 14.02 -24.51
C TYR A 207 2.77 14.17 -23.23
N VAL A 208 1.51 13.75 -23.25
CA VAL A 208 0.75 13.53 -22.01
C VAL A 208 1.22 12.22 -21.37
N THR A 209 1.60 12.29 -20.10
CA THR A 209 2.11 11.15 -19.31
C THR A 209 1.11 10.66 -18.29
N GLU A 210 0.19 11.52 -17.84
CA GLU A 210 -0.82 11.17 -16.86
C GLU A 210 -1.99 12.15 -16.94
N ALA A 211 -3.21 11.67 -16.75
CA ALA A 211 -4.39 12.50 -16.58
C ALA A 211 -5.24 11.96 -15.43
N LYS A 212 -5.56 12.84 -14.48
CA LYS A 212 -6.40 12.51 -13.33
C LYS A 212 -7.63 13.40 -13.31
N ILE A 213 -8.78 12.77 -13.16
CA ILE A 213 -10.07 13.45 -13.10
C ILE A 213 -10.70 13.11 -11.75
N TRP A 214 -11.14 14.16 -11.04
CA TRP A 214 -11.78 14.03 -9.73
C TRP A 214 -13.16 14.68 -9.69
N ASN A 215 -14.05 14.01 -8.96
CA ASN A 215 -15.31 14.58 -8.50
C ASN A 215 -15.12 15.12 -7.08
N GLY A 216 -14.74 16.40 -6.96
CA GLY A 216 -14.47 17.07 -5.68
C GLY A 216 -13.22 17.96 -5.73
N LEU A 217 -12.97 18.69 -4.64
CA LEU A 217 -11.81 19.58 -4.50
C LEU A 217 -10.56 18.76 -4.12
N TYR A 218 -9.63 18.59 -5.05
CA TYR A 218 -8.28 18.13 -4.80
C TYR A 218 -7.35 19.36 -4.70
N ILE A 219 -7.11 19.80 -3.47
CA ILE A 219 -5.99 20.70 -3.16
C ILE A 219 -4.88 19.80 -2.57
N PRO A 220 -3.78 19.54 -3.30
CA PRO A 220 -2.65 18.85 -2.73
C PRO A 220 -2.12 19.65 -1.53
N GLY A 221 -2.18 19.05 -0.34
CA GLY A 221 -1.87 19.66 0.96
C GLY A 221 -3.05 19.82 1.93
N ASN A 222 -4.31 19.78 1.45
CA ASN A 222 -5.52 19.86 2.29
C ASN A 222 -6.32 18.55 2.32
N VAL A 223 -5.85 17.48 1.67
CA VAL A 223 -6.50 16.17 1.76
C VAL A 223 -6.32 15.64 3.18
N LEU A 224 -7.43 15.53 3.91
CA LEU A 224 -7.43 14.87 5.21
C LEU A 224 -6.98 13.41 5.04
N THR A 225 -5.88 13.08 5.69
CA THR A 225 -5.38 11.72 5.84
C THR A 225 -5.43 11.33 7.31
N SER A 226 -5.86 10.11 7.59
CA SER A 226 -5.84 9.55 8.94
C SER A 226 -4.42 9.16 9.30
N GLY A 227 -4.07 9.27 10.58
CA GLY A 227 -2.92 8.52 11.09
C GLY A 227 -3.21 7.01 11.11
N ALA A 228 -2.16 6.21 11.27
CA ALA A 228 -2.31 4.77 11.41
C ALA A 228 -2.88 4.42 12.80
N VAL A 229 -3.85 3.51 12.84
CA VAL A 229 -4.29 2.84 14.06
C VAL A 229 -3.31 1.73 14.41
N ALA A 230 -2.92 1.66 15.68
CA ALA A 230 -2.15 0.57 16.27
C ALA A 230 -2.80 0.10 17.58
N LEU A 231 -2.73 -1.21 17.84
CA LEU A 231 -3.08 -1.77 19.15
C LEU A 231 -1.99 -1.35 20.15
N THR A 232 -2.40 -0.74 21.26
CA THR A 232 -1.47 -0.30 22.32
C THR A 232 -1.48 -1.23 23.52
N ALA A 233 -2.63 -1.82 23.84
CA ALA A 233 -2.76 -2.86 24.86
C ALA A 233 -4.01 -3.70 24.63
N ALA A 234 -3.98 -4.98 25.02
CA ALA A 234 -5.17 -5.82 25.10
C ALA A 234 -5.06 -6.72 26.33
N ASN A 235 -6.20 -7.01 26.95
CA ASN A 235 -6.37 -8.03 27.96
C ASN A 235 -7.69 -8.77 27.73
N THR A 236 -8.04 -9.67 28.65
CA THR A 236 -9.22 -10.54 28.52
C THR A 236 -10.56 -9.82 28.45
N THR A 237 -10.62 -8.54 28.81
CA THR A 237 -11.86 -7.75 28.87
C THR A 237 -11.79 -6.43 28.13
N THR A 238 -10.59 -5.92 27.82
CA THR A 238 -10.38 -4.55 27.37
C THR A 238 -9.33 -4.48 26.29
N ILE A 239 -9.62 -3.73 25.24
CA ILE A 239 -8.72 -3.37 24.15
C ILE A 239 -8.45 -1.87 24.23
N THR A 240 -7.18 -1.53 24.05
CA THR A 240 -6.72 -0.15 23.88
C THR A 240 -6.00 -0.03 22.54
N ALA A 241 -6.39 0.97 21.75
CA ALA A 241 -5.75 1.30 20.48
C ALA A 241 -5.61 2.82 20.36
N ALA A 242 -4.69 3.27 19.51
CA ALA A 242 -4.52 4.70 19.25
C ALA A 242 -4.39 4.94 17.74
N VAL A 243 -4.94 6.06 17.26
CA VAL A 243 -4.73 6.55 15.90
C VAL A 243 -3.67 7.63 15.93
N GLY A 244 -2.71 7.57 14.99
CA GLY A 244 -1.71 8.63 14.81
C GLY A 244 -2.36 9.98 14.47
N ALA A 245 -1.57 11.06 14.60
CA ALA A 245 -2.04 12.38 14.22
C ALA A 245 -2.45 12.44 12.74
N PRO A 246 -3.62 12.98 12.40
CA PRO A 246 -4.01 13.19 11.00
C PRO A 246 -3.14 14.26 10.35
N MET A 247 -3.01 14.21 9.02
CA MET A 247 -2.34 15.22 8.21
C MET A 247 -3.31 15.81 7.19
N GLY A 248 -3.15 17.10 6.86
CA GLY A 248 -4.08 17.82 5.98
C GLY A 248 -5.45 18.08 6.63
N GLY A 249 -6.45 18.41 5.82
CA GLY A 249 -7.78 18.82 6.30
C GLY A 249 -7.76 20.10 7.15
N THR A 250 -8.94 20.47 7.67
CA THR A 250 -9.07 21.64 8.55
C THR A 250 -9.26 21.23 10.01
N SER A 251 -8.33 21.61 10.88
CA SER A 251 -8.47 21.43 12.34
C SER A 251 -9.62 22.31 12.90
N PRO A 252 -10.33 21.89 13.97
CA PRO A 252 -10.11 20.68 14.78
C PRO A 252 -10.65 19.39 14.16
N TYR A 253 -10.05 18.26 14.57
CA TYR A 253 -10.47 16.91 14.16
C TYR A 253 -11.36 16.25 15.22
N THR A 254 -12.26 15.39 14.75
CA THR A 254 -13.09 14.52 15.59
C THR A 254 -12.86 13.06 15.20
N TYR A 255 -13.09 12.16 16.15
CA TYR A 255 -12.78 10.73 16.01
C TYR A 255 -14.03 9.90 16.27
N ALA A 256 -14.23 8.85 15.48
CA ALA A 256 -15.26 7.85 15.71
C ALA A 256 -14.67 6.45 15.48
N TRP A 257 -14.76 5.60 16.48
CA TRP A 257 -14.22 4.25 16.42
C TRP A 257 -15.28 3.23 16.00
N TYR A 258 -14.88 2.27 15.18
CA TYR A 258 -15.75 1.23 14.67
C TYR A 258 -15.10 -0.14 14.80
N TYR A 259 -15.95 -1.16 14.94
CA TYR A 259 -15.55 -2.56 14.93
C TYR A 259 -16.33 -3.40 13.92
N SER A 260 -15.77 -4.55 13.57
CA SER A 260 -16.43 -5.62 12.82
C SER A 260 -15.89 -6.97 13.26
N THR A 261 -16.62 -8.06 12.98
CA THR A 261 -16.08 -9.43 13.10
C THR A 261 -15.51 -9.94 11.77
N ALA A 262 -15.58 -9.15 10.69
CA ALA A 262 -15.07 -9.51 9.37
C ALA A 262 -13.92 -8.59 8.93
N ALA A 263 -12.93 -9.15 8.21
CA ALA A 263 -11.71 -8.46 7.80
C ALA A 263 -11.95 -7.27 6.86
N ASN A 264 -13.02 -7.32 6.06
CA ASN A 264 -13.46 -6.23 5.20
C ASN A 264 -14.22 -5.12 5.96
N VAL A 265 -14.26 -5.20 7.30
CA VAL A 265 -14.93 -4.25 8.21
C VAL A 265 -16.40 -4.05 7.87
N THR A 266 -17.08 -5.13 7.48
CA THR A 266 -18.51 -5.13 7.17
C THR A 266 -19.23 -6.16 8.02
N PRO A 267 -20.14 -5.76 8.93
CA PRO A 267 -20.61 -4.40 9.17
C PRO A 267 -19.59 -3.53 9.90
N ASN A 268 -19.63 -2.21 9.66
CA ASN A 268 -18.82 -1.22 10.36
C ASN A 268 -19.61 -0.66 11.55
N VAL A 269 -19.56 -1.33 12.70
CA VAL A 269 -20.39 -1.03 13.88
C VAL A 269 -19.74 0.03 14.74
N LEU A 270 -20.46 1.11 15.07
CA LEU A 270 -19.94 2.20 15.90
C LEU A 270 -19.70 1.75 17.34
N ILE A 271 -18.51 2.05 17.87
CA ILE A 271 -18.19 1.89 19.30
C ILE A 271 -18.62 3.17 20.02
N GLY A 272 -19.82 3.16 20.61
CA GLY A 272 -20.41 4.32 21.27
C GLY A 272 -19.52 4.90 22.39
N GLY A 273 -19.46 6.23 22.47
CA GLY A 273 -18.73 6.96 23.53
C GLY A 273 -17.23 7.12 23.30
N GLN A 274 -16.68 6.55 22.22
CA GLN A 274 -15.24 6.63 21.90
C GLN A 274 -14.98 7.73 20.87
N THR A 275 -14.65 8.94 21.34
CA THR A 275 -14.55 10.16 20.50
C THR A 275 -13.16 10.80 20.46
N THR A 276 -12.15 10.14 21.05
CA THR A 276 -10.78 10.64 21.10
C THR A 276 -9.86 9.86 20.15
N ALA A 277 -8.61 10.34 20.00
CA ALA A 277 -7.58 9.62 19.25
C ALA A 277 -7.16 8.28 19.90
N THR A 278 -7.63 7.99 21.11
CA THR A 278 -7.44 6.71 21.81
C THR A 278 -8.78 5.99 21.96
N LEU A 279 -8.76 4.69 21.70
CA LEU A 279 -9.83 3.75 21.99
C LEU A 279 -9.56 3.07 23.32
N THR A 280 -10.57 2.98 24.19
CA THR A 280 -10.57 2.03 25.32
C THR A 280 -11.93 1.33 25.32
N TRP A 281 -11.95 0.07 24.89
CA TRP A 281 -13.18 -0.64 24.57
C TRP A 281 -13.24 -2.01 25.22
N ASN A 282 -14.40 -2.31 25.82
CA ASN A 282 -14.78 -3.63 26.28
C ASN A 282 -15.73 -4.24 25.24
N PRO A 283 -15.28 -5.20 24.43
CA PRO A 283 -16.14 -5.81 23.43
C PRO A 283 -17.37 -6.51 24.03
N PRO A 284 -18.50 -6.56 23.30
CA PRO A 284 -19.73 -7.17 23.80
C PRO A 284 -19.59 -8.64 24.16
N THR A 285 -18.74 -9.35 23.42
CA THR A 285 -18.43 -10.75 23.64
C THR A 285 -16.93 -10.94 23.53
N SER A 286 -16.40 -11.99 24.15
CA SER A 286 -15.01 -12.35 23.93
C SER A 286 -14.82 -12.89 22.51
N GLY A 287 -13.80 -12.44 21.80
CA GLY A 287 -13.62 -12.78 20.39
C GLY A 287 -12.67 -11.87 19.64
N HIS A 288 -12.62 -12.09 18.32
CA HIS A 288 -11.86 -11.30 17.35
C HIS A 288 -12.68 -10.14 16.81
N TYR A 289 -12.03 -9.00 16.70
CA TYR A 289 -12.62 -7.80 16.13
C TYR A 289 -11.63 -7.07 15.24
N TYR A 290 -12.13 -6.50 14.16
CA TYR A 290 -11.42 -5.59 13.29
C TYR A 290 -11.82 -4.17 13.66
N VAL A 291 -10.86 -3.39 14.13
CA VAL A 291 -11.10 -2.04 14.64
C VAL A 291 -10.47 -1.01 13.71
N ARG A 292 -11.17 0.09 13.48
CA ARG A 292 -10.67 1.26 12.76
C ARG A 292 -11.21 2.55 13.33
N CYS A 293 -10.52 3.65 13.09
CA CYS A 293 -10.97 4.99 13.42
C CYS A 293 -11.38 5.72 12.13
N VAL A 294 -12.49 6.46 12.18
CA VAL A 294 -12.82 7.48 11.20
C VAL A 294 -12.44 8.82 11.80
N VAL A 295 -11.58 9.56 11.11
CA VAL A 295 -11.20 10.92 11.46
C VAL A 295 -12.02 11.87 10.60
N THR A 296 -12.63 12.87 11.20
CA THR A 296 -13.41 13.90 10.50
C THR A 296 -12.83 15.27 10.82
N ASP A 297 -12.56 16.08 9.80
CA ASP A 297 -12.11 17.45 9.96
C ASP A 297 -13.26 18.42 10.27
N SER A 298 -12.95 19.68 10.60
CA SER A 298 -13.96 20.67 10.98
C SER A 298 -14.88 21.09 9.83
N THR A 299 -14.52 20.75 8.60
CA THR A 299 -15.31 21.01 7.39
C THR A 299 -16.19 19.83 6.99
N GLY A 300 -16.13 18.72 7.74
CA GLY A 300 -16.96 17.53 7.55
C GLY A 300 -16.35 16.47 6.63
N HIS A 301 -15.12 16.64 6.16
CA HIS A 301 -14.43 15.59 5.41
C HIS A 301 -14.04 14.47 6.36
N ASN A 302 -14.29 13.22 5.96
CA ASN A 302 -13.95 12.05 6.77
C ASN A 302 -13.04 11.11 6.00
N VAL A 303 -12.12 10.48 6.73
CA VAL A 303 -11.22 9.45 6.21
C VAL A 303 -11.12 8.33 7.23
N SER A 304 -11.14 7.08 6.75
CA SER A 304 -10.91 5.91 7.59
C SER A 304 -9.41 5.66 7.75
N SER A 305 -8.97 5.22 8.93
CA SER A 305 -7.64 4.67 9.15
C SER A 305 -7.48 3.29 8.49
N ASN A 306 -6.27 2.73 8.57
CA ASN A 306 -6.09 1.28 8.46
C ASN A 306 -6.93 0.55 9.51
N THR A 307 -7.13 -0.74 9.28
CA THR A 307 -7.83 -1.64 10.19
C THR A 307 -6.83 -2.48 10.96
N VAL A 308 -7.05 -2.68 12.26
CA VAL A 308 -6.26 -3.59 13.10
C VAL A 308 -7.13 -4.73 13.61
N LEU A 309 -6.60 -5.95 13.62
CA LEU A 309 -7.23 -7.07 14.32
C LEU A 309 -6.91 -6.97 15.82
N VAL A 310 -7.92 -7.19 16.66
CA VAL A 310 -7.80 -7.25 18.12
C VAL A 310 -8.56 -8.49 18.65
N ALA A 311 -8.11 -9.07 19.76
CA ALA A 311 -8.74 -10.23 20.39
C ALA A 311 -8.87 -10.05 21.91
N THR A 312 -9.92 -10.61 22.51
CA THR A 312 -10.20 -10.55 23.97
C THR A 312 -10.33 -11.90 24.66
N ASN A 313 -10.35 -13.01 23.93
CA ASN A 313 -10.44 -14.38 24.47
C ASN A 313 -9.11 -15.14 24.46
N GLY A 314 -8.04 -14.57 23.91
CA GLY A 314 -6.78 -15.29 23.77
C GLY A 314 -6.01 -15.49 25.06
N GLY A 315 -5.03 -16.40 25.05
CA GLY A 315 -3.88 -16.29 25.93
C GLY A 315 -2.93 -15.16 25.47
N SER A 316 -1.88 -14.92 26.26
CA SER A 316 -0.67 -14.26 25.75
C SER A 316 0.37 -15.31 25.41
N LEU A 317 1.10 -15.12 24.33
CA LEU A 317 2.20 -15.99 23.92
C LEU A 317 3.48 -15.16 23.76
N VAL A 318 4.62 -15.72 24.18
CA VAL A 318 5.94 -15.15 23.88
C VAL A 318 6.76 -16.21 23.15
N ILE A 319 7.22 -15.88 21.94
CA ILE A 319 8.02 -16.76 21.10
C ILE A 319 9.47 -16.26 21.11
N GLY A 320 10.41 -17.15 21.47
CA GLY A 320 11.83 -16.88 21.38
C GLY A 320 12.37 -17.29 20.01
N PHE A 321 13.33 -16.55 19.47
CA PHE A 321 13.92 -16.82 18.16
C PHE A 321 15.43 -16.95 18.28
N ILE A 322 15.96 -18.06 17.79
CA ILE A 322 17.40 -18.27 17.60
C ILE A 322 17.65 -18.34 16.10
N GLY A 323 18.65 -17.60 15.63
CA GLY A 323 19.08 -17.73 14.25
C GLY A 323 20.27 -16.86 13.89
N ASP A 324 20.42 -16.63 12.58
CA ASP A 324 21.51 -15.84 12.02
C ASP A 324 21.03 -14.47 11.50
N SER A 325 21.69 -13.94 10.46
CA SER A 325 21.34 -12.65 9.86
C SER A 325 19.94 -12.65 9.26
N ILE A 326 19.43 -13.80 8.79
CA ILE A 326 18.10 -13.89 8.19
C ILE A 326 17.02 -13.74 9.28
N THR A 327 17.28 -14.25 10.48
CA THR A 327 16.38 -14.08 11.63
C THR A 327 16.48 -12.67 12.24
N GLN A 328 17.67 -12.06 12.19
CA GLN A 328 17.93 -10.76 12.81
C GLN A 328 17.55 -9.54 11.97
N TYR A 329 17.86 -9.57 10.66
CA TYR A 329 17.73 -8.37 9.83
C TYR A 329 16.29 -8.10 9.43
N GLY A 330 15.93 -6.82 9.52
CA GLY A 330 14.61 -6.32 9.17
C GLY A 330 14.51 -5.85 7.72
N ASP A 331 13.27 -5.67 7.30
CA ASP A 331 12.90 -4.98 6.06
C ASP A 331 13.23 -3.48 6.13
N SER A 332 12.81 -2.73 5.11
CA SER A 332 12.93 -1.26 5.09
C SER A 332 12.27 -0.53 6.26
N LEU A 333 11.36 -1.18 7.00
CA LEU A 333 10.71 -0.66 8.21
C LEU A 333 11.39 -1.13 9.51
N GLY A 334 12.44 -1.95 9.40
CA GLY A 334 13.15 -2.53 10.53
C GLY A 334 12.49 -3.79 11.11
N ASN A 335 11.49 -4.37 10.44
CA ASN A 335 10.78 -5.55 10.91
C ASN A 335 11.41 -6.83 10.36
N ALA A 336 11.93 -7.68 11.24
CA ALA A 336 12.52 -8.97 10.88
C ALA A 336 11.45 -10.08 10.71
N PRO A 337 11.76 -11.23 10.08
CA PRO A 337 10.78 -12.31 9.93
C PRO A 337 10.04 -12.73 11.22
N PRO A 338 10.70 -12.80 12.41
CA PRO A 338 10.01 -13.06 13.68
C PRO A 338 8.84 -12.12 14.01
N TYR A 339 8.93 -10.84 13.61
CA TYR A 339 7.85 -9.87 13.82
C TYR A 339 6.59 -10.29 13.08
N TYR A 340 6.74 -10.56 11.78
CA TYR A 340 5.63 -10.96 10.92
C TYR A 340 5.06 -12.34 11.29
N GLU A 341 5.91 -13.29 11.71
CA GLU A 341 5.45 -14.59 12.22
C GLU A 341 4.54 -14.38 13.43
N CYS A 342 4.96 -13.56 14.40
CA CYS A 342 4.15 -13.28 15.58
C CYS A 342 2.82 -12.60 15.25
N GLN A 343 2.77 -11.71 14.26
CA GLN A 343 1.51 -11.11 13.79
C GLN A 343 0.56 -12.18 13.22
N ILE A 344 1.08 -13.10 12.39
CA ILE A 344 0.28 -14.18 11.79
C ILE A 344 -0.20 -15.16 12.87
N VAL A 345 0.67 -15.56 13.80
CA VAL A 345 0.32 -16.47 14.90
C VAL A 345 -0.69 -15.81 15.85
N GLN A 346 -0.57 -14.51 16.13
CA GLN A 346 -1.55 -13.77 16.91
C GLN A 346 -2.93 -13.82 16.25
N TYR A 347 -2.96 -13.58 14.93
CA TYR A 347 -4.18 -13.60 14.13
C TYR A 347 -4.82 -15.01 14.13
N VAL A 348 -4.06 -16.04 13.75
CA VAL A 348 -4.60 -17.39 13.54
C VAL A 348 -4.85 -18.13 14.85
N GLY A 349 -3.97 -17.95 15.84
CA GLY A 349 -4.05 -18.64 17.13
C GLY A 349 -4.99 -17.99 18.15
N ASN A 350 -5.65 -16.91 17.77
CA ASN A 350 -6.54 -16.16 18.65
C ASN A 350 -5.90 -15.73 19.97
N PHE A 351 -4.66 -15.23 19.92
CA PHE A 351 -4.01 -14.64 21.08
C PHE A 351 -4.36 -13.15 21.18
N TYR A 352 -4.60 -12.60 22.39
CA TYR A 352 -4.74 -11.14 22.53
C TYR A 352 -3.40 -10.42 22.39
N LYS A 353 -2.30 -11.14 22.61
CA LYS A 353 -0.93 -10.65 22.42
C LYS A 353 0.02 -11.80 22.11
N VAL A 354 0.77 -11.67 21.02
CA VAL A 354 1.98 -12.46 20.78
C VAL A 354 3.17 -11.51 20.80
N SER A 355 4.13 -11.79 21.67
CA SER A 355 5.40 -11.04 21.77
C SER A 355 6.55 -11.91 21.27
N LEU A 356 7.64 -11.26 20.89
CA LEU A 356 8.84 -11.94 20.40
C LEU A 356 10.06 -11.56 21.22
N VAL A 357 11.00 -12.50 21.34
CA VAL A 357 12.37 -12.25 21.80
C VAL A 357 13.31 -12.72 20.69
N ASN A 358 13.91 -11.79 19.96
CA ASN A 358 14.78 -12.10 18.84
C ASN A 358 16.24 -12.08 19.27
N GLU A 359 16.88 -13.25 19.26
CA GLU A 359 18.29 -13.43 19.60
C GLU A 359 19.11 -13.81 18.35
N GLY A 360 18.65 -13.44 17.14
CA GLY A 360 19.39 -13.69 15.91
C GLY A 360 20.78 -13.03 15.92
N ILE A 361 21.84 -13.81 15.66
CA ILE A 361 23.22 -13.29 15.60
C ILE A 361 23.76 -13.41 14.18
N PRO A 362 23.95 -12.29 13.46
CA PRO A 362 24.45 -12.30 12.08
C PRO A 362 25.75 -13.10 11.89
N GLY A 363 25.78 -13.94 10.86
CA GLY A 363 26.95 -14.76 10.51
C GLY A 363 27.20 -15.97 11.41
N SER A 364 26.40 -16.19 12.46
CA SER A 364 26.58 -17.32 13.37
C SER A 364 26.27 -18.66 12.71
N LYS A 365 26.99 -19.69 13.16
CA LYS A 365 26.82 -21.11 12.80
C LYS A 365 26.25 -21.88 13.98
N THR A 366 25.74 -23.09 13.76
CA THR A 366 25.29 -23.96 14.86
C THR A 366 26.37 -24.20 15.92
N SER A 367 27.65 -24.23 15.54
CA SER A 367 28.77 -24.38 16.47
C SER A 367 28.89 -23.24 17.49
N ASP A 368 28.50 -22.02 17.11
CA ASP A 368 28.56 -20.83 17.97
C ASP A 368 27.45 -20.82 19.03
N TRP A 369 26.39 -21.57 18.75
CA TRP A 369 25.22 -21.72 19.60
C TRP A 369 25.27 -22.94 20.52
N VAL A 370 26.30 -23.78 20.45
CA VAL A 370 26.44 -24.90 21.40
C VAL A 370 26.58 -24.32 22.83
N PRO A 371 25.89 -24.86 23.86
CA PRO A 371 25.87 -24.27 25.21
C PRO A 371 27.25 -24.05 25.86
N THR A 372 28.26 -24.83 25.46
CA THR A 372 29.64 -24.76 25.96
C THR A 372 30.55 -23.86 25.11
N ASN A 373 30.02 -23.21 24.07
CA ASN A 373 30.81 -22.34 23.20
C ASN A 373 31.19 -21.03 23.94
N SER A 374 32.42 -20.55 23.72
CA SER A 374 32.94 -19.33 24.34
C SER A 374 32.22 -18.04 23.95
N ASN A 375 31.54 -18.01 22.80
CA ASN A 375 30.71 -16.88 22.36
C ASN A 375 29.48 -16.69 23.24
N ASN A 376 29.08 -17.74 23.98
CA ASN A 376 28.01 -17.72 24.96
C ASN A 376 26.62 -17.33 24.44
N TYR A 377 26.38 -17.40 23.12
CA TYR A 377 25.12 -16.99 22.49
C TYR A 377 23.92 -17.75 23.05
N PHE A 378 24.06 -19.06 23.24
CA PHE A 378 23.01 -19.89 23.84
C PHE A 378 22.61 -19.44 25.24
N ASN A 379 23.58 -19.22 26.14
CA ASN A 379 23.27 -18.89 27.53
C ASN A 379 22.67 -17.48 27.64
N ASN A 380 23.10 -16.54 26.77
CA ASN A 380 22.49 -15.22 26.68
C ASN A 380 21.03 -15.31 26.22
N ALA A 381 20.75 -16.05 25.14
CA ALA A 381 19.39 -16.25 24.65
C ALA A 381 18.51 -16.98 25.67
N LEU A 382 19.05 -18.01 26.34
CA LEU A 382 18.36 -18.74 27.42
C LEU A 382 17.92 -17.79 28.54
N ALA A 383 18.82 -16.91 29.00
CA ALA A 383 18.50 -15.94 30.03
C ALA A 383 17.43 -14.94 29.56
N ALA A 384 17.51 -14.46 28.32
CA ALA A 384 16.50 -13.57 27.73
C ALA A 384 15.12 -14.25 27.64
N PHE A 385 15.08 -15.51 27.18
CA PHE A 385 13.84 -16.29 27.06
C PHE A 385 13.18 -16.55 28.42
N GLN A 386 13.97 -16.90 29.44
CA GLN A 386 13.47 -17.08 30.80
C GLN A 386 12.94 -15.77 31.38
N GLY A 387 13.67 -14.66 31.19
CA GLY A 387 13.26 -13.34 31.67
C GLY A 387 11.97 -12.81 31.02
N ALA A 388 11.70 -13.19 29.77
CA ALA A 388 10.52 -12.76 29.02
C ALA A 388 9.33 -13.72 29.10
N GLY A 389 9.48 -14.89 29.74
CA GLY A 389 8.41 -15.89 29.82
C GLY A 389 8.13 -16.59 28.49
N VAL A 390 9.16 -16.82 27.67
CA VAL A 390 9.04 -17.59 26.42
C VAL A 390 8.56 -19.01 26.71
N SER A 391 7.65 -19.53 25.89
CA SER A 391 7.17 -20.93 25.99
C SER A 391 7.56 -21.80 24.80
N VAL A 392 7.83 -21.17 23.64
CA VAL A 392 8.24 -21.85 22.41
C VAL A 392 9.42 -21.10 21.80
N VAL A 393 10.44 -21.84 21.37
CA VAL A 393 11.62 -21.29 20.67
C VAL A 393 11.62 -21.75 19.21
N SER A 394 11.64 -20.80 18.29
CA SER A 394 11.78 -21.01 16.85
C SER A 394 13.24 -20.86 16.45
N ILE A 395 13.81 -21.90 15.84
CA ILE A 395 15.23 -21.92 15.45
C ILE A 395 15.33 -21.99 13.94
N MET A 396 16.11 -21.09 13.35
CA MET A 396 16.58 -21.19 11.97
C MET A 396 18.10 -20.96 11.95
N LEU A 397 18.84 -22.04 11.77
CA LEU A 397 20.31 -22.04 11.68
C LEU A 397 20.75 -23.04 10.60
N GLY A 398 21.88 -22.76 9.97
CA GLY A 398 22.52 -23.66 9.01
C GLY A 398 22.99 -22.99 7.73
N THR A 399 22.59 -21.75 7.45
CA THR A 399 23.05 -21.03 6.26
C THR A 399 24.57 -20.86 6.28
N ASN A 400 25.12 -20.38 7.39
CA ASN A 400 26.56 -20.16 7.55
C ASN A 400 27.34 -21.48 7.74
N ASP A 401 26.70 -22.51 8.30
CA ASP A 401 27.25 -23.86 8.39
C ASP A 401 27.45 -24.45 6.99
N ALA A 402 26.43 -24.37 6.13
CA ALA A 402 26.47 -24.86 4.77
C ALA A 402 27.45 -24.06 3.91
N TYR A 403 27.46 -22.73 4.05
CA TYR A 403 28.46 -21.86 3.42
C TYR A 403 29.89 -22.26 3.80
N GLY A 404 30.11 -22.61 5.07
CA GLY A 404 31.39 -23.11 5.56
C GLY A 404 31.67 -24.58 5.27
N GLY A 405 30.79 -25.28 4.53
CA GLY A 405 30.93 -26.69 4.20
C GLY A 405 30.82 -27.64 5.39
N MET A 406 30.10 -27.26 6.45
CA MET A 406 29.99 -28.09 7.66
C MET A 406 29.30 -29.42 7.35
N PRO A 407 29.91 -30.57 7.68
CA PRO A 407 29.32 -31.88 7.46
C PRO A 407 27.98 -32.05 8.19
N GLN A 408 27.05 -32.79 7.56
CA GLN A 408 25.71 -33.08 8.10
C GLN A 408 25.75 -33.59 9.55
N ALA A 409 26.66 -34.52 9.86
CA ALA A 409 26.75 -35.12 11.19
C ALA A 409 27.13 -34.10 12.27
N THR A 410 28.03 -33.17 11.95
CA THR A 410 28.44 -32.09 12.87
C THR A 410 27.31 -31.09 13.07
N TYR A 411 26.66 -30.66 11.99
CA TYR A 411 25.47 -29.80 12.04
C TYR A 411 24.38 -30.42 12.92
N GLN A 412 24.08 -31.71 12.72
CA GLN A 412 23.10 -32.45 13.52
C GLN A 412 23.49 -32.49 15.01
N SER A 413 24.76 -32.79 15.32
CA SER A 413 25.25 -32.86 16.70
C SER A 413 25.13 -31.51 17.41
N ASN A 414 25.50 -30.42 16.72
CA ASN A 414 25.39 -29.08 17.28
C ASN A 414 23.92 -28.70 17.54
N LEU A 415 23.05 -28.94 16.56
CA LEU A 415 21.62 -28.67 16.68
C LEU A 415 20.99 -29.48 17.82
N GLN A 416 21.36 -30.74 17.98
CA GLN A 416 20.91 -31.58 19.09
C GLN A 416 21.35 -31.01 20.44
N ALA A 417 22.58 -30.51 20.57
CA ALA A 417 23.07 -29.91 21.81
C ALA A 417 22.28 -28.65 22.20
N ILE A 418 21.98 -27.78 21.22
CA ILE A 418 21.16 -26.58 21.40
C ILE A 418 19.75 -26.98 21.87
N VAL A 419 19.11 -27.89 21.15
CA VAL A 419 17.75 -28.35 21.44
C VAL A 419 17.67 -29.01 22.82
N ASN A 420 18.63 -29.86 23.17
CA ASN A 420 18.68 -30.51 24.48
C ASN A 420 18.78 -29.46 25.60
N GLY A 421 19.59 -28.42 25.41
CA GLY A 421 19.69 -27.32 26.37
C GLY A 421 18.37 -26.58 26.58
N LEU A 422 17.65 -26.27 25.49
CA LEU A 422 16.34 -25.60 25.58
C LEU A 422 15.27 -26.50 26.21
N VAL A 423 15.17 -27.76 25.79
CA VAL A 423 14.18 -28.71 26.31
C VAL A 423 14.43 -29.00 27.79
N ALA A 424 15.69 -29.11 28.22
CA ALA A 424 16.03 -29.27 29.64
C ALA A 424 15.57 -28.09 30.50
N ASN A 425 15.39 -26.91 29.90
CA ASN A 425 14.86 -25.70 30.53
C ASN A 425 13.36 -25.49 30.29
N GLY A 426 12.65 -26.51 29.78
CA GLY A 426 11.19 -26.51 29.68
C GLY A 426 10.62 -25.90 28.39
N PHE A 427 11.46 -25.44 27.45
CA PHE A 427 10.98 -24.87 26.20
C PHE A 427 10.56 -25.96 25.21
N LYS A 428 9.45 -25.72 24.50
CA LYS A 428 9.18 -26.43 23.24
C LYS A 428 9.99 -25.78 22.12
N VAL A 429 10.46 -26.57 21.17
CA VAL A 429 11.33 -26.09 20.09
C VAL A 429 10.72 -26.42 18.73
N ILE A 430 10.72 -25.46 17.81
CA ILE A 430 10.40 -25.68 16.40
C ILE A 430 11.64 -25.40 15.54
N LEU A 431 11.98 -26.33 14.65
CA LEU A 431 13.21 -26.29 13.85
C LEU A 431 12.88 -26.02 12.37
N ASN A 432 13.20 -24.81 11.90
CA ASN A 432 13.03 -24.40 10.52
C ASN A 432 14.28 -24.74 9.69
N SER A 433 14.06 -25.11 8.43
CA SER A 433 15.13 -25.35 7.47
C SER A 433 15.77 -24.03 7.03
N PRO A 434 17.11 -23.99 6.91
CA PRO A 434 17.79 -22.86 6.29
C PRO A 434 17.46 -22.78 4.78
N PRO A 435 17.51 -21.58 4.19
CA PRO A 435 17.04 -21.35 2.84
C PRO A 435 18.09 -21.55 1.75
N TYR A 436 17.69 -21.31 0.51
CA TYR A 436 18.53 -21.32 -0.68
C TYR A 436 19.53 -20.15 -0.70
N ILE A 437 20.76 -20.42 -1.17
CA ILE A 437 21.78 -19.42 -1.41
C ILE A 437 21.81 -19.08 -2.91
N LEU A 438 21.55 -17.81 -3.24
CA LEU A 438 21.49 -17.29 -4.61
C LEU A 438 22.91 -17.03 -5.19
N ASN A 439 23.70 -18.09 -5.34
CA ASN A 439 24.97 -18.05 -6.06
C ASN A 439 25.41 -19.46 -6.50
N THR A 440 25.64 -19.62 -7.80
CA THR A 440 25.99 -20.90 -8.45
C THR A 440 27.35 -21.45 -8.01
N ASN A 441 28.24 -20.60 -7.48
CA ASN A 441 29.53 -21.03 -6.93
C ASN A 441 29.40 -21.80 -5.61
N TYR A 442 28.22 -21.82 -4.99
CA TYR A 442 27.96 -22.53 -3.74
C TYR A 442 27.10 -23.79 -3.93
N ALA A 443 27.23 -24.47 -5.07
CA ALA A 443 26.51 -25.73 -5.33
C ALA A 443 26.68 -26.78 -4.22
N SER A 444 27.86 -26.84 -3.58
CA SER A 444 28.10 -27.74 -2.44
C SER A 444 27.34 -27.33 -1.18
N ALA A 445 27.20 -26.03 -0.91
CA ALA A 445 26.38 -25.53 0.19
C ALA A 445 24.89 -25.77 -0.08
N ASN A 446 24.43 -25.48 -1.30
CA ASN A 446 23.05 -25.74 -1.70
C ASN A 446 22.69 -27.23 -1.63
N ALA A 447 23.61 -28.14 -1.96
CA ALA A 447 23.39 -29.58 -1.76
C ALA A 447 23.21 -29.97 -0.27
N LEU A 448 23.92 -29.29 0.65
CA LEU A 448 23.71 -29.48 2.09
C LEU A 448 22.33 -28.96 2.50
N LEU A 449 21.96 -27.76 2.06
CA LEU A 449 20.70 -27.09 2.42
C LEU A 449 19.46 -27.83 1.86
N GLU A 450 19.54 -28.34 0.64
CA GLU A 450 18.42 -29.03 -0.02
C GLU A 450 18.15 -30.42 0.56
N SER A 451 19.21 -31.16 0.94
CA SER A 451 19.10 -32.60 1.21
C SER A 451 19.68 -33.03 2.54
N ALA A 452 20.89 -32.57 2.89
CA ALA A 452 21.60 -33.08 4.04
C ALA A 452 21.06 -32.53 5.36
N TYR A 453 20.90 -31.21 5.45
CA TYR A 453 20.45 -30.53 6.67
C TYR A 453 18.98 -30.80 7.00
N PRO A 454 18.04 -30.89 6.02
CA PRO A 454 16.68 -31.35 6.31
C PRO A 454 16.63 -32.75 6.95
N LYS A 455 17.52 -33.68 6.55
CA LYS A 455 17.62 -35.00 7.19
C LYS A 455 18.14 -34.91 8.63
N ALA A 456 19.12 -34.03 8.88
CA ALA A 456 19.63 -33.77 10.22
C ALA A 456 18.55 -33.16 11.13
N ILE A 457 17.81 -32.16 10.64
CA ILE A 457 16.68 -31.56 11.35
C ILE A 457 15.63 -32.62 11.70
N ALA A 458 15.21 -33.43 10.72
CA ALA A 458 14.24 -34.49 10.94
C ALA A 458 14.71 -35.51 12.00
N ALA A 459 16.00 -35.84 12.02
CA ALA A 459 16.57 -36.72 13.05
C ALA A 459 16.52 -36.10 14.45
N VAL A 460 16.79 -34.79 14.58
CA VAL A 460 16.68 -34.08 15.87
C VAL A 460 15.22 -33.99 16.32
N VAL A 461 14.28 -33.70 15.42
CA VAL A 461 12.82 -33.71 15.72
C VAL A 461 12.39 -35.09 16.22
N ALA A 462 12.81 -36.16 15.53
CA ALA A 462 12.48 -37.53 15.90
C ALA A 462 13.07 -37.97 17.25
N SER A 463 14.14 -37.31 17.74
CA SER A 463 14.75 -37.61 19.04
C SER A 463 13.85 -37.28 20.23
N ASN A 464 12.96 -36.29 20.08
CA ASN A 464 12.04 -35.87 21.14
C ASN A 464 10.75 -35.24 20.58
N PRO A 465 9.87 -36.04 19.97
CA PRO A 465 8.70 -35.55 19.23
C PRO A 465 7.60 -34.92 20.11
N LYS A 466 7.77 -34.93 21.44
CA LYS A 466 6.86 -34.26 22.39
C LYS A 466 7.27 -32.82 22.68
N MET A 467 8.55 -32.51 22.53
CA MET A 467 9.12 -31.20 22.86
C MET A 467 9.73 -30.51 21.63
N VAL A 468 10.02 -31.26 20.56
CA VAL A 468 10.69 -30.78 19.36
C VAL A 468 9.78 -31.03 18.16
N TYR A 469 9.55 -29.99 17.39
CA TYR A 469 8.57 -29.94 16.32
C TYR A 469 9.24 -29.57 15.00
N GLN A 470 8.70 -30.13 13.93
CA GLN A 470 9.15 -29.82 12.58
C GLN A 470 8.68 -28.41 12.20
N GLY A 471 9.64 -27.52 11.92
CA GLY A 471 9.39 -26.20 11.37
C GLY A 471 9.25 -26.23 9.85
N ALA A 472 9.34 -25.05 9.24
CA ALA A 472 9.25 -24.90 7.80
C ALA A 472 10.34 -25.72 7.09
N LEU A 473 9.94 -26.52 6.10
CA LEU A 473 10.82 -27.42 5.35
C LEU A 473 11.05 -26.97 3.90
N TYR A 474 10.24 -26.04 3.43
CA TYR A 474 10.13 -25.70 2.01
C TYR A 474 10.87 -24.41 1.64
N ASP A 475 11.47 -23.73 2.62
CA ASP A 475 12.17 -22.45 2.47
C ASP A 475 13.21 -22.50 1.35
N TYR A 476 14.04 -23.55 1.32
CA TYR A 476 15.00 -23.75 0.24
C TYR A 476 14.32 -23.80 -1.14
N ARG A 477 13.30 -24.65 -1.31
CA ARG A 477 12.64 -24.83 -2.62
C ARG A 477 11.90 -23.58 -3.06
N TYR A 478 11.32 -22.85 -2.12
CA TYR A 478 10.67 -21.58 -2.37
C TYR A 478 11.68 -20.56 -2.92
N PHE A 479 12.74 -20.27 -2.18
CA PHE A 479 13.71 -19.25 -2.60
C PHE A 479 14.56 -19.66 -3.81
N ALA A 480 14.67 -20.96 -4.11
CA ALA A 480 15.23 -21.43 -5.38
C ALA A 480 14.35 -21.06 -6.60
N GLN A 481 13.05 -20.88 -6.41
CA GLN A 481 12.07 -20.51 -7.45
C GLN A 481 11.70 -19.01 -7.41
N HIS A 482 11.90 -18.37 -6.27
CA HIS A 482 11.54 -16.98 -5.99
C HIS A 482 12.79 -16.13 -5.73
N VAL A 483 13.73 -16.17 -6.68
CA VAL A 483 15.00 -15.43 -6.58
C VAL A 483 14.80 -13.91 -6.62
N ASP A 484 13.66 -13.44 -7.11
CA ASP A 484 13.20 -12.04 -7.08
C ASP A 484 12.87 -11.55 -5.67
N GLU A 485 12.68 -12.45 -4.71
CA GLU A 485 12.48 -12.15 -3.29
C GLU A 485 13.81 -12.11 -2.50
N MET A 486 14.94 -12.28 -3.17
CA MET A 486 16.28 -12.17 -2.58
C MET A 486 16.86 -10.77 -2.81
N LYS A 487 17.41 -10.17 -1.76
CA LYS A 487 18.13 -8.89 -1.85
C LYS A 487 19.56 -9.10 -2.31
N ASP A 488 20.19 -10.15 -1.80
CA ASP A 488 21.55 -10.53 -2.15
C ASP A 488 21.68 -12.07 -2.18
N GLN A 489 22.91 -12.57 -2.09
CA GLN A 489 23.19 -14.01 -2.18
C GLN A 489 22.60 -14.82 -1.02
N PHE A 490 22.35 -14.20 0.14
CA PHE A 490 21.95 -14.87 1.38
C PHE A 490 20.65 -14.31 1.97
N HIS A 491 20.41 -13.01 1.79
CA HIS A 491 19.36 -12.31 2.51
C HIS A 491 18.14 -12.06 1.63
N PRO A 492 16.92 -12.23 2.19
CA PRO A 492 15.70 -11.80 1.52
C PRO A 492 15.63 -10.27 1.38
N ASN A 493 14.83 -9.81 0.42
CA ASN A 493 14.33 -8.44 0.39
C ASN A 493 13.03 -8.31 1.21
N ASP A 494 12.40 -7.14 1.20
CA ASP A 494 11.19 -6.87 1.98
C ASP A 494 10.05 -7.88 1.72
N ALA A 495 9.89 -8.33 0.47
CA ALA A 495 8.91 -9.37 0.12
C ALA A 495 9.32 -10.74 0.67
N GLY A 496 10.60 -11.11 0.50
CA GLY A 496 11.15 -12.37 1.00
C GLY A 496 11.07 -12.51 2.53
N ILE A 497 11.27 -11.41 3.27
CA ILE A 497 11.13 -11.39 4.73
C ILE A 497 9.72 -11.81 5.16
N GLN A 498 8.70 -11.31 4.45
CA GLN A 498 7.31 -11.68 4.71
C GLN A 498 7.03 -13.14 4.28
N SER A 499 7.66 -13.62 3.21
CA SER A 499 7.53 -15.02 2.77
C SER A 499 8.11 -16.00 3.79
N TYR A 500 9.28 -15.73 4.37
CA TYR A 500 9.82 -16.52 5.50
C TYR A 500 8.83 -16.58 6.65
N ALA A 501 8.37 -15.41 7.08
CA ALA A 501 7.46 -15.30 8.21
C ALA A 501 6.17 -16.11 8.00
N LYS A 502 5.62 -16.12 6.78
CA LYS A 502 4.45 -16.94 6.43
C LYS A 502 4.74 -18.43 6.55
N MET A 503 5.89 -18.89 6.05
CA MET A 503 6.29 -20.30 6.12
C MET A 503 6.53 -20.75 7.56
N TRP A 504 7.23 -19.94 8.37
CA TRP A 504 7.47 -20.24 9.79
C TRP A 504 6.17 -20.23 10.60
N ALA A 505 5.32 -19.22 10.38
CA ALA A 505 4.01 -19.17 11.02
C ALA A 505 3.13 -20.37 10.64
N GLN A 506 3.13 -20.79 9.38
CA GLN A 506 2.39 -21.97 8.94
C GLN A 506 2.87 -23.23 9.67
N ALA A 507 4.18 -23.42 9.81
CA ALA A 507 4.73 -24.56 10.54
C ALA A 507 4.41 -24.50 12.04
N PHE A 508 4.45 -23.31 12.64
CA PHE A 508 4.04 -23.07 14.02
C PHE A 508 2.57 -23.47 14.24
N ILE A 509 1.68 -22.97 13.37
CA ILE A 509 0.24 -23.25 13.43
C ILE A 509 -0.01 -24.76 13.32
N GLN A 510 0.63 -25.43 12.38
CA GLN A 510 0.50 -26.89 12.21
C GLN A 510 0.99 -27.67 13.44
N SER A 511 2.06 -27.20 14.08
CA SER A 511 2.68 -27.87 15.22
C SER A 511 1.89 -27.70 16.52
N PHE A 512 1.32 -26.52 16.75
CA PHE A 512 0.78 -26.12 18.05
C PHE A 512 -0.71 -25.78 18.06
N LEU A 513 -1.29 -25.39 16.92
CA LEU A 513 -2.65 -24.81 16.85
C LEU A 513 -3.61 -25.62 15.96
N GLY A 514 -3.15 -26.70 15.32
CA GLY A 514 -3.97 -27.55 14.47
C GLY A 514 -5.05 -28.36 15.22
N PRO A 515 -6.08 -28.87 14.52
CA PRO A 515 -7.18 -29.62 15.12
C PRO A 515 -6.67 -30.82 15.97
N GLY A 516 -7.14 -30.91 17.23
CA GLY A 516 -6.77 -31.98 18.16
C GLY A 516 -5.45 -31.78 18.92
N LYS A 517 -4.80 -30.61 18.80
CA LYS A 517 -3.65 -30.22 19.62
C LYS A 517 -4.12 -29.45 20.86
N SER A 518 -3.56 -29.76 22.04
CA SER A 518 -3.81 -28.99 23.25
C SER A 518 -3.25 -27.57 23.08
N PRO A 519 -4.01 -26.51 23.43
CA PRO A 519 -3.50 -25.14 23.39
C PRO A 519 -2.20 -25.03 24.18
N LEU A 520 -1.23 -24.30 23.64
CA LEU A 520 -0.17 -23.71 24.46
C LEU A 520 -0.90 -22.89 25.53
N GLU A 521 -0.73 -23.26 26.81
CA GLU A 521 -1.58 -22.88 27.95
C GLU A 521 -2.33 -21.55 27.75
N GLY A 522 -3.65 -21.61 27.48
CA GLY A 522 -4.45 -20.38 27.33
C GLY A 522 -5.66 -20.42 26.39
N GLY A 523 -6.47 -21.48 26.43
CA GLY A 523 -7.86 -21.43 25.92
C GLY A 523 -8.16 -22.35 24.73
N PRO A 524 -9.38 -22.92 24.65
CA PRO A 524 -9.74 -23.91 23.63
C PRO A 524 -9.80 -23.30 22.22
N VAL A 525 -9.28 -24.04 21.24
CA VAL A 525 -9.50 -23.81 19.82
C VAL A 525 -10.86 -24.41 19.45
N HIS A 526 -11.79 -23.58 18.98
CA HIS A 526 -13.07 -24.01 18.39
C HIS A 526 -13.11 -23.66 16.91
#